data_AF-A0A380FKZ6-F1
#
_entry.id   AF-A0A380FKZ6-F1
#
_cell.length_a   1.000
_cell.length_b   1.000
_cell.length_c   1.000
_cell.angle_alpha   90.00
_cell.angle_beta   90.00
_cell.angle_gamma   90.00
#
_symmetry.space_group_name_H-M   'P 1'
#
loop_
_entity.id
_entity.type
_entity.pdbx_description
1 polymer ?
#
loop_
_entity_poly.entity_id
_entity_poly.type
_entity_poly.pdbx_seq_one_letter_code
_entity_poly.pdbx_strand_id
1 'polypeptide(L)'
;MIYGKKKMLKENPDLNKTDMTRPIITNALTHGLSLVGDMFVNSGDTILLPTHNWGNYKLVYSTRHSAVFETYDIFDENGNYTTDALVNTLANYNKDKVVLILNYPNNPTGYTPTKDQVNQIVTAIKDLAERGTNVIALVDDAYYGLFYEDVYTQSLFTALTNLQLKKSTSYTFRRCN
;
A
#
# COMPACT_ATOMS: atom_id res chain seq x y z
N MET A 1 -8.25 -5.30 22.28
CA MET A 1 -7.18 -4.44 21.71
C MET A 1 -5.77 -5.06 21.74
N ILE A 2 -5.32 -5.74 22.80
CA ILE A 2 -3.97 -6.34 22.87
C ILE A 2 -3.76 -7.47 21.83
N TYR A 3 -4.83 -8.17 21.45
CA TYR A 3 -4.80 -9.32 20.55
C TYR A 3 -4.31 -8.97 19.13
N GLY A 4 -4.80 -7.89 18.53
CA GLY A 4 -4.42 -7.49 17.16
C GLY A 4 -2.92 -7.21 17.02
N LYS A 5 -2.34 -6.45 17.96
CA LYS A 5 -0.89 -6.16 17.95
C LYS A 5 -0.04 -7.42 18.14
N LYS A 6 -0.45 -8.35 19.00
CA LYS A 6 0.26 -9.64 19.19
C LYS A 6 0.20 -10.51 17.93
N LYS A 7 -0.99 -10.61 17.30
CA LYS A 7 -1.19 -11.35 16.05
C LYS A 7 -0.27 -10.80 14.94
N MET A 8 -0.27 -9.48 14.73
CA MET A 8 0.56 -8.83 13.71
C MET A 8 2.05 -9.14 13.88
N LEU A 9 2.60 -9.02 15.09
CA LEU A 9 4.01 -9.31 15.36
C LEU A 9 4.35 -10.80 15.21
N LYS A 10 3.40 -11.71 15.47
CA LYS A 10 3.59 -13.15 15.28
C LYS A 10 3.63 -13.51 13.78
N GLU A 11 2.76 -12.90 13.00
CA GLU A 11 2.61 -13.17 11.56
C GLU A 11 3.68 -12.43 10.73
N ASN A 12 4.28 -11.39 11.28
CA ASN A 12 5.27 -10.55 10.62
C ASN A 12 6.54 -10.48 11.47
N PRO A 13 7.38 -11.53 11.46
CA PRO A 13 8.58 -11.60 12.30
C PRO A 13 9.57 -10.45 12.08
N ASP A 14 9.58 -9.84 10.90
CA ASP A 14 10.45 -8.70 10.60
C ASP A 14 9.87 -7.35 11.05
N LEU A 15 8.66 -7.32 11.62
CA LEU A 15 8.01 -6.09 12.09
C LEU A 15 8.43 -5.78 13.53
N ASN A 16 9.13 -4.66 13.76
CA ASN A 16 9.43 -4.23 15.12
C ASN A 16 8.21 -3.60 15.79
N LYS A 17 8.08 -3.85 17.09
CA LYS A 17 6.99 -3.32 17.92
C LYS A 17 6.94 -1.79 17.96
N THR A 18 8.08 -1.13 17.79
CA THR A 18 8.26 0.33 17.79
C THR A 18 7.80 0.99 16.50
N ASP A 19 7.83 0.24 15.40
CA ASP A 19 7.59 0.77 14.04
C ASP A 19 6.09 0.78 13.69
N MET A 20 5.26 0.32 14.63
CA MET A 20 3.82 0.28 14.50
C MET A 20 3.11 0.88 15.71
N THR A 21 2.18 1.79 15.41
CA THR A 21 1.21 2.33 16.37
C THR A 21 0.23 1.25 16.88
N ARG A 22 -0.65 1.60 17.82
CA ARG A 22 -1.67 0.65 18.28
C ARG A 22 -2.74 0.48 17.19
N PRO A 23 -3.08 -0.74 16.77
CA PRO A 23 -4.17 -0.96 15.82
C PRO A 23 -5.49 -0.38 16.34
N ILE A 24 -6.21 0.31 15.47
CA ILE A 24 -7.56 0.83 15.73
C ILE A 24 -8.54 -0.18 15.11
N ILE A 25 -9.57 -0.57 15.87
CA ILE A 25 -10.62 -1.48 15.38
C ILE A 25 -11.60 -0.67 14.55
N THR A 26 -11.84 -1.10 13.32
CA THR A 26 -12.81 -0.50 12.39
C THR A 26 -13.96 -1.46 12.11
N ASN A 27 -15.02 -0.96 11.46
CA ASN A 27 -16.12 -1.81 11.01
C ASN A 27 -15.73 -2.42 9.66
N ALA A 28 -15.00 -3.53 9.74
CA ALA A 28 -14.31 -4.13 8.59
C ALA A 28 -13.36 -3.14 7.88
N LEU A 29 -12.88 -3.58 6.72
CA LEU A 29 -11.89 -2.88 5.90
C LEU A 29 -12.43 -1.58 5.30
N THR A 30 -13.67 -1.58 4.80
CA THR A 30 -14.27 -0.41 4.14
C THR A 30 -14.38 0.80 5.07
N HIS A 31 -14.66 0.58 6.36
CA HIS A 31 -14.65 1.66 7.34
C HIS A 31 -13.21 2.19 7.56
N GLY A 32 -12.20 1.32 7.57
CA GLY A 32 -10.79 1.73 7.63
C GLY A 32 -10.38 2.62 6.45
N LEU A 33 -10.74 2.22 5.23
CA LEU A 33 -10.51 3.02 4.01
C LEU A 33 -11.23 4.37 4.07
N SER A 34 -12.47 4.40 4.56
CA SER A 34 -13.21 5.66 4.77
C SER A 34 -12.49 6.60 5.74
N LEU A 35 -12.01 6.10 6.88
CA LEU A 35 -11.30 6.92 7.87
C LEU A 35 -10.00 7.50 7.30
N VAL A 36 -9.30 6.72 6.48
CA VAL A 36 -8.13 7.22 5.76
C VAL A 36 -8.52 8.34 4.80
N GLY A 37 -9.63 8.18 4.07
CA GLY A 37 -10.19 9.22 3.21
C GLY A 37 -10.41 10.53 3.99
N ASP A 38 -11.12 10.44 5.12
CA ASP A 38 -11.43 11.59 5.96
C ASP A 38 -10.18 12.28 6.55
N MET A 39 -9.11 11.53 6.83
CA MET A 39 -7.89 12.07 7.46
C MET A 39 -6.83 12.54 6.47
N PHE A 40 -6.73 11.90 5.31
CA PHE A 40 -5.56 11.99 4.45
C PHE A 40 -5.89 12.24 2.98
N VAL A 41 -7.15 12.39 2.57
CA VAL A 41 -7.51 12.61 1.16
C VAL A 41 -8.27 13.92 1.02
N ASN A 42 -7.66 14.89 0.35
CA ASN A 42 -8.29 16.14 -0.05
C ASN A 42 -8.81 16.04 -1.50
N SER A 43 -9.72 16.94 -1.87
CA SER A 43 -10.18 17.08 -3.25
C SER A 43 -9.00 17.34 -4.19
N GLY A 44 -8.92 16.58 -5.28
CA GLY A 44 -7.83 16.67 -6.25
C GLY A 44 -6.57 15.88 -5.89
N ASP A 45 -6.47 15.32 -4.68
CA ASP A 45 -5.36 14.40 -4.34
C ASP A 45 -5.41 13.16 -5.24
N THR A 46 -4.23 12.60 -5.51
CA THR A 46 -4.12 11.41 -6.37
C THR A 46 -4.16 10.14 -5.55
N ILE A 47 -5.10 9.26 -5.89
CA ILE A 47 -5.07 7.84 -5.51
C ILE A 47 -4.37 7.09 -6.64
N LEU A 48 -3.24 6.46 -6.35
CA LEU A 48 -2.45 5.68 -7.30
C LEU A 48 -2.50 4.19 -6.92
N LEU A 49 -2.93 3.35 -7.87
CA LEU A 49 -3.21 1.93 -7.64
C LEU A 49 -3.10 1.11 -8.93
N PRO A 50 -3.01 -0.23 -8.88
CA PRO A 50 -2.98 -1.06 -10.09
C PRO A 50 -4.24 -0.91 -10.95
N THR A 51 -4.12 -1.10 -12.28
CA THR A 51 -5.28 -1.22 -13.19
C THR A 51 -6.23 -2.34 -12.77
N HIS A 52 -5.68 -3.45 -12.29
CA HIS A 52 -6.41 -4.56 -11.70
C HIS A 52 -6.64 -4.30 -10.20
N ASN A 53 -7.82 -3.77 -9.87
CA ASN A 53 -8.15 -3.39 -8.51
C ASN A 53 -9.62 -3.65 -8.15
N TRP A 54 -9.89 -3.58 -6.84
CA TRP A 54 -11.24 -3.64 -6.32
C TRP A 54 -11.99 -2.33 -6.56
N GLY A 55 -13.08 -2.38 -7.34
CA GLY A 55 -13.83 -1.20 -7.76
C GLY A 55 -14.36 -0.30 -6.64
N ASN A 56 -14.49 -0.81 -5.40
CA ASN A 56 -14.95 0.01 -4.28
C ASN A 56 -13.96 1.10 -3.87
N TYR A 57 -12.66 1.01 -4.21
CA TYR A 57 -11.73 2.12 -3.95
C TYR A 57 -12.21 3.40 -4.63
N LYS A 58 -12.69 3.29 -5.88
CA LYS A 58 -13.22 4.44 -6.62
C LYS A 58 -14.44 5.05 -5.94
N LEU A 59 -15.36 4.21 -5.46
CA LEU A 59 -16.54 4.67 -4.73
C LEU A 59 -16.17 5.38 -3.43
N VAL A 60 -15.19 4.85 -2.69
CA VAL A 60 -14.75 5.43 -1.41
C VAL A 60 -14.07 6.76 -1.61
N TYR A 61 -13.12 6.89 -2.55
CA TYR A 61 -12.28 8.09 -2.63
C TYR A 61 -12.71 9.09 -3.72
N SER A 62 -13.20 8.64 -4.87
CA SER A 62 -13.61 9.56 -5.94
C SER A 62 -14.96 10.19 -5.62
N THR A 63 -15.97 9.39 -5.26
CA THR A 63 -17.32 9.88 -5.01
C THR A 63 -17.42 10.73 -3.74
N ARG A 64 -16.72 10.34 -2.67
CA ARG A 64 -16.80 11.04 -1.38
C ARG A 64 -15.78 12.17 -1.22
N HIS A 65 -14.58 12.02 -1.78
CA HIS A 65 -13.48 12.96 -1.56
C HIS A 65 -13.01 13.69 -2.82
N SER A 66 -13.65 13.48 -3.98
CA SER A 66 -13.26 14.10 -5.26
C SER A 66 -11.78 13.87 -5.60
N ALA A 67 -11.24 12.71 -5.21
CA ALA A 67 -9.87 12.33 -5.52
C ALA A 67 -9.73 11.91 -6.99
N VAL A 68 -8.55 12.15 -7.55
CA VAL A 68 -8.17 11.76 -8.91
C VAL A 68 -7.54 10.37 -8.88
N PHE A 69 -8.03 9.48 -9.74
CA PHE A 69 -7.49 8.12 -9.85
C PHE A 69 -6.48 8.07 -10.99
N GLU A 70 -5.27 7.64 -10.67
CA GLU A 70 -4.25 7.27 -11.64
C GLU A 70 -3.93 5.78 -11.45
N THR A 71 -3.68 5.08 -12.56
CA THR A 71 -3.43 3.65 -12.53
C THR A 71 -2.16 3.27 -13.27
N TYR A 72 -1.53 2.18 -12.83
CA TYR A 72 -0.39 1.56 -13.47
C TYR A 72 -0.67 0.08 -13.70
N ASP A 73 -0.07 -0.50 -14.73
CA ASP A 73 -0.21 -1.92 -15.00
C ASP A 73 0.66 -2.76 -14.06
N ILE A 74 0.18 -3.96 -13.72
CA ILE A 74 0.92 -4.93 -12.92
C ILE A 74 1.20 -6.23 -13.67
N PHE A 75 0.80 -6.31 -14.94
CA PHE A 75 1.12 -7.39 -15.86
C PHE A 75 1.72 -6.82 -17.14
N ASP A 76 2.75 -7.48 -17.66
CA ASP A 76 3.35 -7.14 -18.95
C ASP A 76 2.46 -7.62 -20.12
N GLU A 77 2.89 -7.35 -21.35
CA GLU A 77 2.17 -7.75 -22.56
C GLU A 77 2.01 -9.28 -22.71
N ASN A 78 2.84 -10.06 -22.01
CA ASN A 78 2.80 -11.52 -21.99
C ASN A 78 1.94 -12.08 -20.83
N GLY A 79 1.39 -11.22 -19.98
CA GLY A 79 0.60 -11.61 -18.81
C GLY A 79 1.44 -12.00 -17.59
N ASN A 80 2.75 -11.75 -17.58
CA ASN A 80 3.59 -11.97 -16.40
C ASN A 80 3.48 -10.77 -15.47
N TYR A 81 3.44 -11.00 -14.15
CA TYR A 81 3.47 -9.89 -13.21
C TYR A 81 4.77 -9.10 -13.33
N THR A 82 4.67 -7.78 -13.31
CA THR A 82 5.81 -6.87 -13.35
C THR A 82 5.62 -5.70 -12.38
N THR A 83 6.74 -5.19 -11.86
CA THR A 83 6.78 -3.94 -11.10
C THR A 83 7.14 -2.74 -11.97
N ASP A 84 7.50 -2.94 -13.24
CA ASP A 84 8.14 -1.92 -14.07
C ASP A 84 7.25 -0.69 -14.28
N ALA A 85 5.97 -0.89 -14.55
CA ALA A 85 5.05 0.24 -14.73
C ALA A 85 4.90 1.04 -13.42
N LEU A 86 4.80 0.38 -12.27
CA LEU A 86 4.81 1.08 -10.97
C LEU A 86 6.10 1.88 -10.79
N VAL A 87 7.26 1.26 -10.99
CA VAL A 87 8.56 1.92 -10.83
C VAL A 87 8.65 3.15 -11.75
N ASN A 88 8.27 3.01 -13.02
CA ASN A 88 8.25 4.09 -13.98
C ASN A 88 7.26 5.20 -13.61
N THR A 89 6.05 4.84 -13.16
CA THR A 89 5.05 5.82 -12.71
C THR A 89 5.55 6.61 -11.51
N LEU A 90 6.13 5.94 -10.50
CA LEU A 90 6.67 6.62 -9.33
C LEU A 90 7.87 7.49 -9.73
N ALA A 91 8.79 7.02 -10.57
CA ALA A 91 9.95 7.77 -11.03
C ALA A 91 9.57 9.09 -11.72
N ASN A 92 8.49 9.09 -12.51
CA ASN A 92 7.98 10.26 -13.22
C ASN A 92 6.94 11.06 -12.43
N TYR A 93 6.59 10.64 -11.22
CA TYR A 93 5.62 11.33 -10.38
C TYR A 93 6.15 12.71 -9.97
N ASN A 94 5.31 13.73 -10.14
CA ASN A 94 5.68 15.15 -10.03
C ASN A 94 4.74 15.98 -9.15
N LYS A 95 3.85 15.34 -8.37
CA LYS A 95 2.96 16.02 -7.43
C LYS A 95 3.52 15.92 -6.01
N ASP A 96 3.08 16.84 -5.15
CA ASP A 96 3.57 16.94 -3.77
C ASP A 96 3.08 15.80 -2.87
N LYS A 97 2.02 15.10 -3.26
CA LYS A 97 1.39 14.06 -2.43
C LYS A 97 0.78 12.96 -3.29
N VAL A 98 0.96 11.72 -2.84
CA VAL A 98 0.31 10.54 -3.41
C VAL A 98 -0.27 9.66 -2.30
N VAL A 99 -1.44 9.08 -2.57
CA VAL A 99 -2.01 8.01 -1.76
C VAL A 99 -1.93 6.72 -2.57
N LEU A 100 -1.03 5.82 -2.17
CA LEU A 100 -0.83 4.51 -2.79
C LEU A 100 -1.77 3.48 -2.18
N ILE A 101 -2.42 2.66 -3.00
CA ILE A 101 -3.14 1.48 -2.53
C ILE A 101 -2.40 0.23 -3.00
N LEU A 102 -1.91 -0.55 -2.04
CA LEU A 102 -1.18 -1.80 -2.24
C LEU A 102 -2.03 -2.94 -1.69
N ASN A 103 -2.68 -3.69 -2.58
CA ASN A 103 -3.54 -4.82 -2.21
C ASN A 103 -2.91 -6.13 -2.67
N TYR A 104 -2.31 -6.87 -1.75
CA TYR A 104 -1.66 -8.16 -2.00
C TYR A 104 -1.91 -9.12 -0.82
N PRO A 105 -2.48 -10.34 -1.04
CA PRO A 105 -2.93 -10.88 -2.33
C PRO A 105 -4.00 -9.99 -3.01
N ASN A 106 -3.84 -9.79 -4.33
CA ASN A 106 -4.62 -8.81 -5.07
C ASN A 106 -6.04 -9.31 -5.39
N ASN A 107 -7.02 -8.43 -5.28
CA ASN A 107 -8.33 -8.58 -5.93
C ASN A 107 -8.37 -7.70 -7.18
N PRO A 108 -8.58 -8.27 -8.40
CA PRO A 108 -9.13 -9.60 -8.66
C PRO A 108 -8.13 -10.71 -8.99
N THR A 109 -6.82 -10.45 -9.07
CA THR A 109 -5.90 -11.39 -9.76
C THR A 109 -5.40 -12.54 -8.89
N GLY A 110 -5.56 -12.44 -7.57
CA GLY A 110 -4.99 -13.38 -6.59
C GLY A 110 -3.48 -13.26 -6.43
N TYR A 111 -2.80 -12.38 -7.17
CA TYR A 111 -1.35 -12.32 -7.20
C TYR A 111 -0.76 -11.80 -5.88
N THR A 112 0.36 -12.39 -5.45
CA THR A 112 1.19 -11.91 -4.35
C THR A 112 2.64 -11.79 -4.83
N PRO A 113 3.32 -10.66 -4.62
CA PRO A 113 4.68 -10.46 -5.09
C PRO A 113 5.69 -11.37 -4.39
N THR A 114 6.75 -11.73 -5.10
CA THR A 114 7.93 -12.36 -4.53
C THR A 114 8.70 -11.37 -3.65
N LYS A 115 9.66 -11.86 -2.86
CA LYS A 115 10.51 -11.01 -2.03
C LYS A 115 11.25 -9.94 -2.85
N ASP A 116 11.75 -10.32 -4.03
CA ASP A 116 12.46 -9.39 -4.91
C ASP A 116 11.54 -8.31 -5.49
N GLN A 117 10.33 -8.69 -5.88
CA GLN A 117 9.30 -7.74 -6.32
C GLN A 117 8.88 -6.79 -5.19
N VAL A 118 8.73 -7.28 -3.96
CA VAL A 118 8.50 -6.42 -2.80
C VAL A 118 9.64 -5.44 -2.60
N ASN A 119 10.90 -5.88 -2.71
CA ASN A 119 12.07 -5.01 -2.61
C ASN A 119 12.05 -3.91 -3.69
N GLN A 120 11.67 -4.23 -4.92
CA GLN A 120 11.53 -3.25 -6.01
C GLN A 120 10.43 -2.22 -5.68
N ILE A 121 9.26 -2.67 -5.23
CA ILE A 121 8.14 -1.80 -4.84
C ILE A 121 8.55 -0.83 -3.73
N VAL A 122 9.12 -1.33 -2.62
CA VAL A 122 9.48 -0.47 -1.48
C VAL A 122 10.63 0.47 -1.79
N THR A 123 11.57 0.07 -2.66
CA THR A 123 12.66 0.95 -3.11
C THR A 123 12.11 2.10 -3.95
N ALA A 124 11.22 1.84 -4.90
CA ALA A 124 10.60 2.90 -5.71
C ALA A 124 9.76 3.88 -4.86
N ILE A 125 9.05 3.36 -3.84
CA ILE A 125 8.32 4.19 -2.87
C ILE A 125 9.27 5.06 -2.04
N LYS A 126 10.38 4.48 -1.57
CA LYS A 126 11.43 5.21 -0.86
C LYS A 126 12.01 6.34 -1.73
N ASP A 127 12.37 6.04 -2.98
CA ASP A 127 12.97 7.03 -3.88
C ASP A 127 12.01 8.18 -4.19
N LEU A 128 10.71 7.89 -4.33
CA LEU A 128 9.68 8.91 -4.45
C LEU A 128 9.61 9.81 -3.21
N ALA A 129 9.57 9.20 -2.02
CA ALA A 129 9.50 9.94 -0.77
C ALA A 129 10.76 10.80 -0.54
N GLU A 130 11.95 10.28 -0.88
CA GLU A 130 13.21 11.03 -0.76
C GLU A 130 13.33 12.20 -1.75
N ARG A 131 12.57 12.20 -2.85
CA ARG A 131 12.44 13.36 -3.74
C ARG A 131 11.53 14.46 -3.18
N GLY A 132 10.90 14.24 -2.03
CA GLY A 132 10.08 15.23 -1.32
C GLY A 132 8.58 15.05 -1.46
N THR A 133 8.11 14.05 -2.23
CA THR A 133 6.70 13.72 -2.31
C THR A 133 6.23 13.12 -0.97
N ASN A 134 5.11 13.62 -0.45
CA ASN A 134 4.45 13.06 0.71
C ASN A 134 3.72 11.76 0.31
N VAL A 135 4.27 10.61 0.73
CA VAL A 135 3.72 9.29 0.37
C VAL A 135 2.87 8.73 1.50
N ILE A 136 1.58 8.49 1.21
CA ILE A 136 0.70 7.72 2.09
C ILE A 136 0.49 6.35 1.45
N ALA A 137 1.11 5.30 2.01
CA ALA A 137 0.91 3.94 1.51
C ALA A 137 -0.13 3.18 2.35
N LEU A 138 -1.22 2.81 1.70
CA LEU A 138 -2.30 2.01 2.25
C LEU A 138 -2.09 0.56 1.82
N VAL A 139 -1.75 -0.29 2.79
CA VAL A 139 -1.58 -1.71 2.60
C VAL A 139 -2.91 -2.38 2.94
N ASP A 140 -3.61 -2.81 1.91
CA ASP A 140 -4.86 -3.54 2.00
C ASP A 140 -4.57 -5.04 2.06
N ASP A 141 -4.66 -5.60 3.27
CA ASP A 141 -4.31 -6.97 3.61
C ASP A 141 -5.57 -7.84 3.79
N ALA A 142 -6.68 -7.52 3.11
CA ALA A 142 -7.93 -8.27 3.22
C ALA A 142 -7.78 -9.79 2.99
N TYR A 143 -6.84 -10.19 2.14
CA TYR A 143 -6.56 -11.59 1.78
C TYR A 143 -5.25 -12.12 2.38
N TYR A 144 -4.66 -11.40 3.34
CA TYR A 144 -3.39 -11.79 3.96
C TYR A 144 -3.46 -13.21 4.55
N GLY A 145 -2.44 -14.02 4.27
CA GLY A 145 -2.35 -15.42 4.72
C GLY A 145 -2.84 -16.43 3.67
N LEU A 146 -3.47 -16.00 2.59
CA LEU A 146 -3.85 -16.85 1.46
C LEU A 146 -2.68 -16.98 0.46
N PHE A 147 -1.58 -17.57 0.90
CA PHE A 147 -0.38 -17.79 0.10
C PHE A 147 -0.31 -19.24 -0.39
N TYR A 148 -0.23 -19.45 -1.70
CA TYR A 148 -0.25 -20.78 -2.32
C TYR A 148 1.07 -21.13 -3.04
N GLU A 149 1.99 -20.18 -3.14
CA GLU A 149 3.26 -20.27 -3.89
C GLU A 149 4.42 -19.73 -3.04
N ASP A 150 5.66 -19.83 -3.55
CA ASP A 150 6.84 -19.21 -2.93
C ASP A 150 6.86 -17.69 -3.14
N VAL A 151 6.10 -16.98 -2.31
CA VAL A 151 5.89 -15.53 -2.36
C VAL A 151 6.27 -14.85 -1.05
N TYR A 152 6.23 -13.52 -1.01
CA TYR A 152 6.46 -12.79 0.23
C TYR A 152 5.28 -12.97 1.20
N THR A 153 5.50 -13.72 2.28
CA THR A 153 4.45 -14.13 3.24
C THR A 153 4.24 -13.17 4.42
N GLN A 154 4.90 -12.01 4.39
CA GLN A 154 4.67 -10.92 5.35
C GLN A 154 3.89 -9.80 4.66
N SER A 155 3.24 -8.96 5.47
CA SER A 155 2.57 -7.77 4.98
C SER A 155 3.58 -6.82 4.34
N LEU A 156 3.23 -6.20 3.21
CA LEU A 156 4.03 -5.10 2.65
C LEU A 156 4.19 -3.95 3.64
N PHE A 157 3.29 -3.81 4.62
CA PHE A 157 3.44 -2.86 5.71
C PHE A 157 4.76 -3.06 6.45
N THR A 158 5.15 -4.30 6.71
CA THR A 158 6.40 -4.66 7.39
C THR A 158 7.62 -4.20 6.59
N ALA A 159 7.62 -4.49 5.28
CA ALA A 159 8.69 -4.07 4.39
C ALA A 159 8.80 -2.53 4.32
N LEU A 160 7.66 -1.83 4.25
CA LEU A 160 7.59 -0.38 4.23
C LEU A 160 8.08 0.25 5.53
N THR A 161 7.68 -0.28 6.69
CA THR A 161 8.11 0.27 7.99
C THR A 161 9.60 0.08 8.25
N ASN A 162 10.22 -0.92 7.64
CA ASN A 162 11.66 -1.18 7.75
C ASN A 162 12.50 -0.28 6.83
N LEU A 163 11.87 0.59 6.02
CA LEU A 163 12.60 1.55 5.20
C LEU A 163 13.37 2.54 6.08
N GLN A 164 14.68 2.60 5.87
CA GLN A 164 15.51 3.67 6.40
C GLN A 164 15.38 4.90 5.49
N LEU A 165 14.60 5.87 5.94
CA LEU A 165 14.35 7.13 5.23
C LEU A 165 15.15 8.28 5.86
N LYS A 166 15.46 9.30 5.05
CA LYS A 166 16.09 10.53 5.53
C LYS A 166 15.14 11.23 6.52
N LYS A 167 15.69 11.85 7.57
CA LYS A 167 14.90 12.45 8.67
C LYS A 167 13.87 13.51 8.25
N SER A 168 14.01 14.09 7.06
CA SER A 168 13.12 15.12 6.50
C SER A 168 12.05 14.57 5.57
N THR A 169 11.98 13.25 5.36
CA THR A 169 11.02 12.64 4.44
C THR A 169 9.65 12.50 5.09
N SER A 170 8.60 13.04 4.45
CA SER A 170 7.21 12.86 4.93
C SER A 170 6.59 11.61 4.32
N TYR A 171 6.22 10.65 5.18
CA TYR A 171 5.53 9.43 4.76
C TYR A 171 4.59 8.93 5.85
N THR A 172 3.57 8.18 5.45
CA THR A 172 2.64 7.53 6.37
C THR A 172 2.23 6.17 5.82
N PHE A 173 2.48 5.12 6.58
CA PHE A 173 2.08 3.76 6.23
C PHE A 173 0.89 3.33 7.10
N ARG A 174 -0.14 2.77 6.47
CA ARG A 174 -1.34 2.25 7.15
C ARG A 174 -1.67 0.88 6.60
N ARG A 175 -1.83 -0.10 7.49
CA ARG A 175 -2.34 -1.43 7.15
C ARG A 175 -3.82 -1.51 7.50
N CYS A 176 -4.63 -1.99 6.57
CA CYS A 176 -6.05 -2.30 6.77
C CYS A 176 -6.22 -3.83 6.62
N ASN A 177 -6.87 -4.48 7.58
CA ASN A 177 -7.20 -5.92 7.58
C ASN A 177 -8.52 -6.08 8.32
#